data_AF-A0A3R7Q4T1-F1
#
_entry.id   AF-A0A3R7Q4T1-F1
#
_cell.length_a   1.000
_cell.length_b   1.000
_cell.length_c   1.000
_cell.angle_alpha   90.00
_cell.angle_beta   90.00
_cell.angle_gamma   90.00
#
_symmetry.space_group_name_H-M   'P 1'
#
loop_
_entity.id
_entity.type
_entity.pdbx_description
1 polymer ?
#
loop_
_entity_poly.entity_id
_entity_poly.type
_entity_poly.pdbx_seq_one_letter_code
_entity_poly.pdbx_strand_id
1 'polypeptide(L)'
;MGAVDPLMYKFAIFILAIFIGYYVIWSVTPALHTPLMSVTNAISSVIIVGALIAIGTEFIDGQTNPSNFFIAKGLGFFAVILASINIFGGFYVTYRMLSMYKKKVK
;
A
#
# COMPACT_ATOMS: atom_id res chain seq x y z
N MET A 1 -17.46 -6.79 -29.50
CA MET A 1 -16.31 -7.25 -28.69
C MET A 1 -16.87 -7.75 -27.37
N GLY A 2 -16.80 -9.04 -27.09
CA GLY A 2 -17.35 -9.60 -25.85
C GLY A 2 -16.67 -8.97 -24.64
N ALA A 3 -17.46 -8.41 -23.73
CA ALA A 3 -16.94 -7.87 -22.49
C ALA A 3 -16.37 -9.03 -21.67
N VAL A 4 -15.07 -9.02 -21.45
CA VAL A 4 -14.42 -9.95 -20.52
C VAL A 4 -14.96 -9.65 -19.13
N ASP A 5 -15.35 -10.69 -18.38
CA ASP A 5 -15.88 -10.51 -17.02
C ASP A 5 -14.92 -9.67 -16.15
N PRO A 6 -15.40 -8.67 -15.39
CA PRO A 6 -14.54 -7.81 -14.57
C PRO A 6 -13.69 -8.60 -13.55
N LEU A 7 -14.21 -9.73 -13.07
CA LEU A 7 -13.47 -10.65 -12.20
C LEU A 7 -12.29 -11.28 -12.97
N MET A 8 -12.56 -11.87 -14.15
CA MET A 8 -11.53 -12.50 -14.99
C MET A 8 -10.42 -11.51 -15.33
N TYR A 9 -10.78 -10.26 -15.66
CA TYR A 9 -9.82 -9.19 -15.93
C TYR A 9 -8.95 -8.83 -14.71
N LYS A 10 -9.56 -8.60 -13.54
CA LYS A 10 -8.82 -8.30 -12.30
C LYS A 10 -7.94 -9.48 -11.86
N PHE A 11 -8.42 -10.70 -12.08
CA PHE A 11 -7.68 -11.92 -11.75
C PHE A 11 -6.47 -12.12 -12.66
N ALA A 12 -6.59 -11.82 -13.95
CA ALA A 12 -5.46 -11.80 -14.88
C ALA A 12 -4.39 -10.79 -14.44
N ILE A 13 -4.80 -9.57 -14.05
CA ILE A 13 -3.87 -8.55 -13.50
C ILE A 13 -3.20 -9.06 -12.23
N PHE A 14 -3.95 -9.69 -11.32
CA PHE A 14 -3.39 -10.24 -10.08
C PHE A 14 -2.29 -11.27 -10.34
N ILE A 15 -2.55 -12.23 -11.24
CA ILE A 15 -1.56 -13.25 -11.63
C ILE A 15 -0.33 -12.59 -12.25
N LEU A 16 -0.52 -11.66 -13.18
CA LEU A 16 0.58 -10.96 -13.85
C LEU A 16 1.43 -10.15 -12.85
N ALA A 17 0.79 -9.51 -11.88
CA ALA A 17 1.47 -8.76 -10.82
C ALA A 17 2.35 -9.67 -9.94
N ILE A 18 1.93 -10.91 -9.66
CA ILE A 18 2.74 -11.90 -8.92
C ILE A 18 4.01 -12.23 -9.71
N PHE A 19 3.89 -12.52 -11.02
CA PHE A 19 5.05 -12.78 -11.86
C PHE A 19 6.02 -11.61 -11.88
N ILE A 20 5.51 -10.39 -12.09
CA ILE A 20 6.32 -9.17 -12.07
C ILE A 20 7.03 -9.03 -10.72
N GLY A 21 6.32 -9.18 -9.61
CA GLY A 21 6.90 -9.08 -8.26
C GLY A 21 8.04 -10.09 -8.02
N TYR A 22 7.86 -11.33 -8.46
CA TYR A 22 8.89 -12.37 -8.38
C TYR A 22 10.17 -11.99 -9.14
N TYR A 23 10.04 -11.60 -10.42
CA TYR A 23 11.21 -11.24 -11.24
C TYR A 23 11.92 -9.96 -10.75
N VAL A 24 11.16 -8.99 -10.23
CA VAL A 24 11.71 -7.75 -9.66
C VAL A 24 12.57 -8.06 -8.43
N ILE A 25 12.08 -8.89 -7.50
CA ILE A 25 12.82 -9.23 -6.28
C ILE A 25 14.05 -10.11 -6.60
N TRP A 26 13.94 -11.00 -7.59
CA TRP A 26 15.06 -11.89 -7.93
C TRP A 26 16.23 -11.16 -8.59
N SER A 27 15.98 -9.98 -9.17
CA SER A 27 16.98 -9.15 -9.85
C SER A 27 17.74 -8.19 -8.92
N VAL A 28 17.56 -8.28 -7.60
CA VAL A 28 18.23 -7.40 -6.62
C VAL A 28 19.59 -7.95 -6.20
N THR A 29 20.56 -7.07 -5.99
CA THR A 29 21.87 -7.45 -5.45
C THR A 29 21.75 -7.93 -3.99
N PRO A 30 22.47 -8.99 -3.56
CA PRO A 30 22.32 -9.57 -2.22
C PRO A 30 22.48 -8.59 -1.06
N ALA A 31 23.37 -7.61 -1.21
CA ALA A 31 23.61 -6.59 -0.20
C ALA A 31 22.41 -5.66 0.05
N LEU A 32 21.41 -5.63 -0.84
CA LEU A 32 20.24 -4.76 -0.76
C LEU A 32 18.98 -5.47 -0.23
N HIS A 33 19.02 -6.76 0.14
CA HIS A 33 17.82 -7.43 0.65
C HIS A 33 17.25 -6.80 1.94
N THR A 34 18.09 -6.32 2.85
CA THR A 34 17.62 -5.63 4.06
C THR A 34 16.97 -4.27 3.75
N PRO A 35 17.58 -3.38 2.94
CA PRO A 35 16.90 -2.20 2.41
C PRO A 35 15.60 -2.52 1.66
N LEU A 36 15.59 -3.60 0.86
CA LEU A 36 14.42 -4.03 0.10
C LEU A 36 13.27 -4.44 1.02
N MET A 37 13.55 -5.17 2.10
CA MET A 37 12.55 -5.52 3.10
C MET A 37 11.92 -4.27 3.73
N SER A 38 12.72 -3.23 3.99
CA SER A 38 12.20 -1.96 4.51
C SER A 38 11.33 -1.24 3.48
N VAL A 39 11.70 -1.24 2.20
CA VAL A 39 10.91 -0.56 1.16
C VAL A 39 9.60 -1.28 0.88
N THR A 40 9.58 -2.62 0.90
CA THR A 40 8.33 -3.39 0.72
C THR A 40 7.37 -3.19 1.88
N ASN A 41 7.89 -2.99 3.11
CA ASN A 41 7.06 -2.56 4.24
C ASN A 41 6.42 -1.19 3.98
N ALA A 42 7.18 -0.20 3.50
CA ALA A 42 6.63 1.11 3.16
C ALA A 42 5.57 1.03 2.04
N ILE A 43 5.83 0.25 0.98
CA ILE A 43 4.92 0.05 -0.17
C ILE A 43 3.62 -0.66 0.25
N SER A 44 3.67 -1.55 1.24
CA SER A 44 2.47 -2.22 1.77
C SER A 44 1.40 -1.24 2.28
N SER A 45 1.79 0.01 2.55
CA SER A 45 0.90 1.09 2.95
C SER A 45 -0.08 1.57 1.87
N VAL A 46 -0.18 0.88 0.73
CA VAL A 46 -1.26 1.07 -0.26
C VAL A 46 -2.67 0.98 0.36
N ILE A 47 -2.78 0.37 1.55
CA ILE A 47 -3.98 0.38 2.40
C ILE A 47 -4.54 1.79 2.67
N ILE A 48 -3.73 2.86 2.55
CA ILE A 48 -4.19 4.24 2.71
C ILE A 48 -5.32 4.58 1.73
N VAL A 49 -5.34 3.98 0.53
CA VAL A 49 -6.42 4.18 -0.46
C VAL A 49 -7.75 3.69 0.12
N GLY A 50 -7.76 2.52 0.75
CA GLY A 50 -8.96 1.98 1.41
C GLY A 50 -9.40 2.83 2.60
N ALA A 51 -8.44 3.33 3.39
CA ALA A 51 -8.71 4.20 4.52
C ALA A 51 -9.35 5.54 4.09
N LEU A 52 -8.86 6.14 3.00
CA LEU A 52 -9.44 7.36 2.43
C LEU A 52 -10.85 7.13 1.89
N ILE A 53 -11.10 5.97 1.24
CA ILE A 53 -12.46 5.60 0.80
C ILE A 53 -13.39 5.46 2.01
N ALA A 54 -12.94 4.85 3.12
CA ALA A 54 -13.76 4.68 4.32
C ALA A 54 -14.13 6.03 4.99
N ILE A 55 -13.19 6.98 5.09
CA ILE A 55 -13.48 8.33 5.62
C ILE A 55 -14.35 9.13 4.65
N GLY A 56 -14.12 8.97 3.35
CA GLY A 56 -14.85 9.65 2.29
C GLY A 56 -16.26 9.11 2.05
N THR A 57 -16.72 8.14 2.85
CA THR A 57 -18.11 7.69 2.80
C THR A 57 -19.05 8.84 3.19
N GLU A 58 -20.14 8.97 2.42
CA GLU A 58 -21.20 9.95 2.65
C GLU A 58 -22.39 9.28 3.35
N PHE A 59 -23.09 10.03 4.20
CA PHE A 59 -24.31 9.55 4.83
C PHE A 59 -25.46 9.71 3.83
N ILE A 60 -26.12 8.61 3.48
CA ILE A 60 -27.25 8.58 2.56
C ILE A 60 -28.46 8.10 3.34
N ASP A 61 -29.39 9.02 3.60
CA ASP A 61 -30.59 8.73 4.37
C ASP A 61 -31.40 7.59 3.73
N GLY A 62 -31.84 6.63 4.53
CA GLY A 62 -32.52 5.41 4.08
C GLY A 62 -31.66 4.29 3.48
N GLN A 63 -30.36 4.51 3.21
CA GLN A 63 -29.44 3.48 2.70
C GLN A 63 -28.29 3.17 3.67
N THR A 64 -27.83 4.16 4.42
CA THR A 64 -26.72 4.00 5.37
C THR A 64 -27.25 3.89 6.79
N ASN A 65 -26.95 2.76 7.45
CA ASN A 65 -27.15 2.65 8.90
C ASN A 65 -26.26 3.70 9.61
N PRO A 66 -26.81 4.59 10.45
CA PRO A 66 -26.04 5.62 11.13
C PRO A 66 -24.87 5.06 11.93
N SER A 67 -25.08 3.94 12.63
CA SER A 67 -24.03 3.24 13.38
C SER A 67 -22.84 2.84 12.49
N ASN A 68 -23.11 2.23 11.33
CA ASN A 68 -22.08 1.79 10.40
C ASN A 68 -21.32 2.96 9.79
N PHE A 69 -22.00 4.09 9.55
CA PHE A 69 -21.38 5.31 9.05
C PHE A 69 -20.36 5.88 10.04
N PHE A 70 -20.73 6.02 11.32
CA PHE A 70 -19.81 6.51 12.35
C PHE A 70 -18.65 5.55 12.58
N ILE A 71 -18.89 4.24 12.54
CA ILE A 71 -17.83 3.22 12.67
C ILE A 71 -16.87 3.31 11.48
N ALA A 72 -17.37 3.39 10.24
CA ALA A 72 -16.54 3.48 9.03
C ALA A 72 -15.66 4.73 9.04
N LYS A 73 -16.22 5.91 9.39
CA LYS A 73 -15.44 7.14 9.53
C LYS A 73 -14.41 7.07 10.65
N GLY A 74 -14.79 6.55 11.81
CA GLY A 74 -13.88 6.40 12.95
C GLY A 74 -12.71 5.47 12.64
N LEU A 75 -12.99 4.26 12.14
CA LEU A 75 -11.96 3.30 11.75
C LEU A 75 -11.11 3.82 10.58
N GLY A 76 -11.73 4.47 9.60
CA GLY A 76 -11.03 5.12 8.49
C GLY A 76 -10.02 6.16 8.99
N PHE A 77 -10.42 7.01 9.94
CA PHE A 77 -9.54 8.02 10.55
C PHE A 77 -8.31 7.40 11.20
N PHE A 78 -8.50 6.38 12.04
CA PHE A 78 -7.38 5.65 12.64
C PHE A 78 -6.54 4.92 11.60
N ALA A 79 -7.15 4.34 10.58
CA ALA A 79 -6.45 3.67 9.49
C ALA A 79 -5.56 4.63 8.70
N VAL A 80 -6.00 5.87 8.43
CA VAL A 80 -5.16 6.89 7.78
C VAL A 80 -3.96 7.26 8.64
N ILE A 81 -4.14 7.42 9.95
CA ILE A 81 -3.02 7.71 10.87
C ILE A 81 -2.01 6.57 10.85
N LEU A 82 -2.46 5.33 11.03
CA LEU A 82 -1.59 4.15 11.06
C LEU A 82 -0.88 3.93 9.72
N ALA A 83 -1.60 4.09 8.61
CA ALA A 83 -1.02 4.01 7.27
C ALA A 83 0.02 5.11 7.05
N SER A 84 -0.25 6.34 7.47
CA SER A 84 0.70 7.45 7.37
C SER A 84 1.99 7.18 8.13
N ILE A 85 1.89 6.66 9.37
CA ILE A 85 3.07 6.27 10.18
C ILE A 85 3.90 5.22 9.43
N ASN A 86 3.26 4.21 8.82
CA ASN A 86 3.98 3.18 8.05
C ASN A 86 4.64 3.77 6.78
N ILE A 87 3.94 4.64 6.04
CA ILE A 87 4.50 5.34 4.86
C ILE A 87 5.75 6.12 5.27
N PHE A 88 5.60 7.08 6.17
CA PHE A 88 6.69 7.99 6.52
C PHE A 88 7.83 7.26 7.24
N GLY A 89 7.50 6.37 8.19
CA GLY A 89 8.49 5.57 8.91
C GLY A 89 9.24 4.62 7.98
N GLY A 90 8.53 3.87 7.15
CA GLY A 90 9.11 2.91 6.21
C GLY A 90 10.03 3.58 5.18
N PHE A 91 9.60 4.69 4.57
CA PHE A 91 10.45 5.42 3.62
C PHE A 91 11.64 6.10 4.29
N TYR A 92 11.48 6.65 5.51
CA TYR A 92 12.58 7.27 6.25
C TYR A 92 13.66 6.25 6.66
N VAL A 93 13.26 5.08 7.15
CA VAL A 93 14.19 3.99 7.49
C VAL A 93 14.90 3.49 6.23
N THR A 94 14.18 3.29 5.13
CA THR A 94 14.78 2.89 3.85
C THR A 94 15.80 3.92 3.36
N TYR A 95 15.47 5.22 3.45
CA TYR A 95 16.40 6.30 3.10
C TYR A 95 17.67 6.25 3.94
N ARG A 96 17.55 6.05 5.26
CA ARG A 96 18.70 5.90 6.17
C ARG A 96 19.55 4.69 5.79
N MET A 97 18.94 3.54 5.50
CA MET A 97 19.65 2.33 5.06
C MET A 97 20.42 2.58 3.76
N LEU A 98 19.77 3.13 2.74
CA LEU A 98 20.40 3.41 1.43
C LEU A 98 21.48 4.49 1.53
N SER A 99 21.34 5.44 2.45
CA SER A 99 22.36 6.48 2.68
C SER A 99 23.70 5.91 3.17
N MET A 100 23.70 4.74 3.82
CA MET A 100 24.91 4.06 4.28
C MET A 100 25.73 3.46 3.12
N TYR A 101 25.11 3.23 1.96
CA TYR A 101 25.77 2.72 0.76
C TYR A 101 26.33 3.84 -0.13
N LYS A 102 25.99 5.10 0.14
CA LYS A 102 26.56 6.24 -0.58
C LYS A 102 27.98 6.48 -0.08
N LYS A 103 28.96 6.53 -0.99
CA LYS A 103 30.31 7.00 -0.64
C LYS A 103 30.20 8.39 -0.04
N LYS A 104 30.79 8.61 1.14
CA LYS A 104 30.96 9.95 1.70
C LYS A 104 31.71 10.79 0.66
N VAL A 105 31.06 11.82 0.13
CA VAL A 105 31.75 12.89 -0.60
C VAL A 105 32.66 13.56 0.44
N LYS A 106 33.98 13.52 0.19
CA LYS A 106 34.97 14.20 1.04
C LYS A 106 34.82 15.70 0.92
#